data_AF-A0A0C3BXU2-F1
#
_entry.id   AF-A0A0C3BXU2-F1
#
_cell.length_a   1.000
_cell.length_b   1.000
_cell.length_c   1.000
_cell.angle_alpha   90.00
_cell.angle_beta   90.00
_cell.angle_gamma   90.00
#
_symmetry.space_group_name_H-M   'P 1'
#
loop_
_entity.id
_entity.type
_entity.pdbx_description
1 polymer ?
#
loop_
_entity_poly.entity_id
_entity_poly.type
_entity_poly.pdbx_seq_one_letter_code
_entity_poly.pdbx_strand_id
1 'polypeptide(L)'
;MAAKVYKSPAPPQIDLTALATTAKKILDLLACFSRMRSSSEPNHLLNKVLTKIIIFIHMIETSAVAARIGYQLAADVIILSEGEVEDREFHESLEIMRELSRSGQAITRSVAEGFRDIKQQIYKIADLTKDNQSIVVIPTHTQTLDFLMKDIGTTLVANLNLFSEFSRSVEATAEWWQSIKADLESPNPTLLPSGMEFGDASEKMSKWAEMQQGFQEYYNANVNSEHGRFPELFASSDVC
;
A
#
# COMPACT_ATOMS: atom_id res chain seq x y z
N MET A 1 -10.31 2.37 44.72
CA MET A 1 -10.60 1.51 43.55
C MET A 1 -9.47 1.70 42.56
N ALA A 2 -8.60 0.71 42.37
CA ALA A 2 -7.53 0.80 41.36
C ALA A 2 -8.16 0.58 39.98
N ALA A 3 -8.03 1.57 39.09
CA ALA A 3 -8.42 1.42 37.69
C ALA A 3 -7.57 0.29 37.08
N LYS A 4 -8.22 -0.73 36.52
CA LYS A 4 -7.54 -1.73 35.69
C LYS A 4 -6.92 -0.99 34.50
N VAL A 5 -5.60 -0.84 34.51
CA VAL A 5 -4.85 -0.34 33.35
C VAL A 5 -4.99 -1.41 32.26
N TYR A 6 -5.88 -1.17 31.30
CA TYR A 6 -5.94 -1.96 30.08
C TYR A 6 -4.71 -1.61 29.27
N LYS A 7 -3.72 -2.52 29.24
CA LYS A 7 -2.63 -2.42 28.25
C LYS A 7 -3.24 -2.72 26.88
N SER A 8 -3.16 -1.74 25.97
CA SER A 8 -3.48 -1.99 24.57
C SER A 8 -2.53 -3.09 24.06
N PRO A 9 -3.02 -4.10 23.32
CA PRO A 9 -2.15 -5.09 22.72
C PRO A 9 -1.12 -4.40 21.81
N ALA A 10 0.12 -4.90 21.81
CA ALA A 10 1.15 -4.36 20.95
C ALA A 10 0.70 -4.46 19.48
N PRO A 11 0.99 -3.44 18.65
CA PRO A 11 0.62 -3.47 17.24
C PRO A 11 1.29 -4.66 16.54
N PRO A 12 0.61 -5.30 15.56
CA PRO A 12 1.17 -6.42 14.83
C PRO A 12 2.45 -6.00 14.10
N GLN A 13 3.42 -6.91 13.96
CA GLN A 13 4.60 -6.61 13.16
C GLN A 13 4.26 -6.63 11.67
N ILE A 14 4.72 -5.62 10.95
CA ILE A 14 4.55 -5.50 9.49
C ILE A 14 5.92 -5.61 8.80
N ASP A 15 5.95 -6.33 7.68
CA ASP A 15 7.15 -6.47 6.84
C ASP A 15 7.01 -5.57 5.61
N LEU A 16 7.44 -4.32 5.77
CA LEU A 16 7.37 -3.29 4.72
C LEU A 16 8.33 -3.57 3.56
N THR A 17 9.44 -4.28 3.81
CA THR A 17 10.40 -4.68 2.77
C THR A 17 9.82 -5.78 1.88
N ALA A 18 9.17 -6.79 2.45
CA ALA A 18 8.45 -7.81 1.69
C ALA A 18 7.29 -7.19 0.91
N LEU A 19 6.52 -6.29 1.55
CA LEU A 19 5.45 -5.55 0.87
C LEU A 19 6.00 -4.76 -0.33
N ALA A 20 7.12 -4.05 -0.18
CA ALA A 20 7.78 -3.29 -1.26
C ALA A 20 8.18 -4.19 -2.42
N THR A 21 8.82 -5.31 -2.10
CA THR A 21 9.31 -6.26 -3.09
C THR A 21 8.17 -6.87 -3.89
N THR A 22 7.08 -7.25 -3.22
CA THR A 22 5.93 -7.86 -3.88
C THR A 22 5.15 -6.83 -4.68
N ALA A 23 4.93 -5.62 -4.15
CA ALA A 23 4.28 -4.52 -4.86
C ALA A 23 5.00 -4.22 -6.18
N LYS A 24 6.32 -4.07 -6.14
CA LYS A 24 7.15 -3.83 -7.32
C LYS A 24 7.01 -4.92 -8.37
N LYS A 25 7.11 -6.20 -7.98
CA LYS A 25 6.95 -7.33 -8.91
C LYS A 25 5.57 -7.35 -9.58
N ILE A 26 4.53 -7.01 -8.83
CA ILE A 26 3.17 -6.92 -9.38
C ILE A 26 3.05 -5.72 -10.32
N LEU A 27 3.59 -4.56 -9.98
CA LEU A 27 3.58 -3.38 -10.85
C LEU A 27 4.36 -3.63 -12.14
N ASP A 28 5.57 -4.18 -12.08
CA ASP A 28 6.36 -4.57 -13.26
C ASP A 28 5.55 -5.51 -14.19
N LEU A 29 4.81 -6.47 -13.62
CA LEU A 29 3.93 -7.37 -14.35
C LEU A 29 2.74 -6.65 -14.98
N LEU A 30 2.01 -5.85 -14.19
CA LEU A 30 0.77 -5.19 -14.62
C LEU A 30 1.03 -4.03 -15.60
N ALA A 31 2.14 -3.31 -15.45
CA ALA A 31 2.51 -2.18 -16.31
C ALA A 31 2.77 -2.62 -17.76
N CYS A 32 3.25 -3.85 -17.96
CA CYS A 32 3.35 -4.44 -19.29
C CYS A 32 1.97 -4.56 -19.94
N PHE A 33 0.95 -4.91 -19.17
CA PHE A 33 -0.41 -5.08 -19.69
C PHE A 33 -1.19 -3.78 -19.80
N SER A 34 -0.96 -2.78 -18.95
CA SER A 34 -1.72 -1.51 -18.97
C SER A 34 -1.60 -0.74 -20.29
N ARG A 35 -0.52 -0.97 -21.05
CA ARG A 35 -0.27 -0.36 -22.37
C ARG A 35 -0.75 -1.19 -23.56
N MET A 36 -1.43 -2.32 -23.34
CA MET A 36 -1.91 -3.18 -24.42
C MET A 36 -2.84 -2.43 -25.39
N ARG A 37 -2.65 -2.68 -26.69
CA ARG A 37 -3.49 -2.16 -27.76
C ARG A 37 -4.03 -3.30 -28.61
N SER A 38 -5.26 -3.16 -29.07
CA SER A 38 -5.82 -4.09 -30.06
C SER A 38 -5.09 -3.91 -31.40
N SER A 39 -4.69 -5.00 -32.05
CA SER A 39 -4.11 -4.95 -33.40
C SER A 39 -5.16 -4.65 -34.48
N SER A 40 -6.45 -4.77 -34.16
CA SER A 40 -7.57 -4.59 -35.09
C SER A 40 -8.82 -4.11 -34.34
N GLU A 41 -9.43 -2.99 -34.77
CA GLU A 41 -10.69 -2.39 -34.27
C GLU A 41 -10.90 -2.35 -32.73
N PRO A 42 -11.96 -1.69 -32.20
CA PRO A 42 -12.18 -1.60 -30.76
C PRO A 42 -12.46 -2.99 -30.14
N ASN A 43 -11.51 -3.51 -29.35
CA ASN A 43 -11.69 -4.78 -28.64
C ASN A 43 -12.30 -4.54 -27.25
N HIS A 44 -13.62 -4.66 -27.14
CA HIS A 44 -14.35 -4.45 -25.87
C HIS A 44 -13.89 -5.39 -24.74
N LEU A 45 -13.44 -6.60 -25.07
CA LEU A 45 -12.91 -7.53 -24.08
C LEU A 45 -11.56 -7.02 -23.53
N LEU A 46 -10.67 -6.56 -24.42
CA LEU A 46 -9.40 -5.95 -24.02
C LEU A 46 -9.64 -4.77 -23.07
N ASN A 47 -10.58 -3.87 -23.40
CA ASN A 47 -10.91 -2.74 -22.51
C ASN A 47 -11.38 -3.21 -21.13
N LYS A 48 -12.24 -4.24 -21.05
CA LYS A 48 -12.69 -4.80 -19.77
C LYS A 48 -11.53 -5.38 -18.95
N VAL A 49 -10.57 -6.04 -19.59
CA VAL A 49 -9.37 -6.59 -18.93
C VAL A 49 -8.46 -5.46 -18.45
N LEU A 50 -8.20 -4.48 -19.33
CA LEU A 50 -7.40 -3.29 -19.01
C LEU A 50 -7.97 -2.52 -17.81
N THR A 51 -9.28 -2.29 -17.76
CA THR A 51 -9.91 -1.62 -16.61
C THR A 51 -9.62 -2.35 -15.30
N LYS A 52 -9.65 -3.68 -15.27
CA LYS A 52 -9.32 -4.46 -14.06
C LYS A 52 -7.85 -4.35 -13.67
N ILE A 53 -6.95 -4.39 -14.65
CA ILE A 53 -5.50 -4.24 -14.44
C ILE A 53 -5.19 -2.86 -13.88
N ILE A 54 -5.78 -1.81 -14.45
CA ILE A 54 -5.63 -0.42 -13.98
C ILE A 54 -6.13 -0.28 -12.54
N ILE A 55 -7.27 -0.91 -12.19
CA ILE A 55 -7.76 -0.92 -10.80
C ILE A 55 -6.72 -1.56 -9.86
N PHE A 56 -6.08 -2.66 -10.25
CA PHE A 56 -5.04 -3.28 -9.41
C PHE A 56 -3.82 -2.38 -9.23
N ILE A 57 -3.36 -1.73 -10.30
CA ILE A 57 -2.26 -0.75 -10.24
C ILE A 57 -2.62 0.39 -9.28
N HIS A 58 -3.82 0.96 -9.43
CA HIS A 58 -4.29 2.05 -8.59
C HIS A 58 -4.39 1.66 -7.11
N MET A 59 -4.79 0.42 -6.79
CA MET A 59 -4.82 -0.06 -5.41
C MET A 59 -3.41 -0.17 -4.81
N ILE A 60 -2.41 -0.58 -5.61
CA ILE A 60 -1.01 -0.60 -5.16
C ILE A 60 -0.49 0.82 -4.94
N GLU A 61 -0.79 1.77 -5.83
CA GLU A 61 -0.47 3.20 -5.62
C GLU A 61 -1.09 3.75 -4.34
N THR A 62 -2.37 3.46 -4.13
CA THR A 62 -3.12 3.88 -2.95
C THR A 62 -2.46 3.34 -1.67
N SER A 63 -1.89 2.13 -1.71
CA SER A 63 -1.11 1.61 -0.59
C SER A 63 0.21 2.38 -0.35
N ALA A 64 0.85 2.91 -1.40
CA ALA A 64 2.02 3.77 -1.27
C ALA A 64 1.66 5.13 -0.64
N VAL A 65 0.46 5.66 -0.91
CA VAL A 65 -0.06 6.85 -0.21
C VAL A 65 -0.17 6.59 1.29
N ALA A 66 -0.73 5.43 1.70
CA ALA A 66 -0.77 5.06 3.11
C ALA A 66 0.62 4.96 3.75
N ALA A 67 1.62 4.48 3.00
CA ALA A 67 2.99 4.45 3.51
C ALA A 67 3.59 5.85 3.69
N ARG A 68 3.33 6.80 2.79
CA ARG A 68 3.73 8.20 2.99
C ARG A 68 3.12 8.78 4.27
N ILE A 69 1.85 8.46 4.55
CA ILE A 69 1.19 8.85 5.81
C ILE A 69 1.87 8.17 7.00
N GLY A 70 2.24 6.89 6.89
CA GLY A 70 2.98 6.15 7.91
C GLY A 70 4.34 6.76 8.23
N TYR A 71 5.07 7.18 7.19
CA TYR A 71 6.32 7.93 7.34
C TYR A 71 6.10 9.24 8.11
N GLN A 72 5.10 10.03 7.72
CA GLN A 72 4.80 11.30 8.38
C GLN A 72 4.43 11.09 9.85
N LEU A 73 3.55 10.12 10.13
CA LEU A 73 3.16 9.78 11.49
C LEU A 73 4.38 9.40 12.34
N ALA A 74 5.26 8.53 11.81
CA ALA A 74 6.45 8.12 12.52
C ALA A 74 7.42 9.30 12.78
N ALA A 75 7.58 10.19 11.80
CA ALA A 75 8.38 11.41 11.95
C ALA A 75 7.82 12.33 13.06
N ASP A 76 6.51 12.55 13.06
CA ASP A 76 5.83 13.40 14.05
C ASP A 76 5.97 12.81 15.47
N VAL A 77 5.87 11.48 15.61
CA VAL A 77 6.10 10.82 16.89
C VAL A 77 7.54 11.01 17.38
N ILE A 78 8.54 10.85 16.50
CA ILE A 78 9.96 11.03 16.86
C ILE A 78 10.21 12.47 17.33
N ILE A 79 9.74 13.46 16.57
CA ILE A 79 9.90 14.89 16.90
C ILE A 79 9.27 15.21 18.26
N LEU A 80 8.05 14.72 18.52
CA LEU A 80 7.38 14.90 19.80
C LEU A 80 8.10 14.25 20.98
N SER A 81 8.89 13.22 20.71
CA SER A 81 9.60 12.46 21.74
C SER A 81 10.97 13.06 22.10
N GLU A 82 11.55 13.87 21.19
CA GLU A 82 12.86 14.50 21.36
C GLU A 82 12.78 15.90 22.01
N GLY A 83 11.62 16.56 21.97
CA GLY A 83 11.44 17.94 22.43
C GLY A 83 10.85 18.09 23.84
N GLU A 84 11.23 19.17 24.53
CA GLU A 84 10.42 19.75 25.61
C GLU A 84 9.25 20.53 24.97
N VAL A 85 8.23 19.80 24.54
CA VAL A 85 7.06 20.37 23.86
C VAL A 85 6.12 20.97 24.91
N GLU A 86 5.67 22.22 24.72
CA GLU A 86 4.66 22.81 25.58
C GLU A 86 3.35 22.00 25.53
N ASP A 87 2.61 21.90 26.64
CA ASP A 87 1.37 21.09 26.74
C ASP A 87 0.39 21.37 25.59
N ARG A 88 0.30 22.64 25.14
CA ARG A 88 -0.56 23.04 24.03
C ARG A 88 -0.08 22.48 22.68
N GLU A 89 1.21 22.60 22.38
CA GLU A 89 1.80 22.08 21.16
C GLU A 89 1.68 20.56 21.11
N PHE A 90 1.83 19.89 22.26
CA PHE A 90 1.61 18.45 22.37
C PHE A 90 0.17 18.06 22.00
N HIS A 91 -0.84 18.81 22.47
CA HIS A 91 -2.24 18.54 22.15
C HIS A 91 -2.55 18.77 20.66
N GLU A 92 -2.00 19.82 20.07
CA GLU A 92 -2.17 20.12 18.63
C GLU A 92 -1.53 19.02 17.77
N SER A 93 -0.30 18.60 18.08
CA SER A 93 0.37 17.51 17.36
C SER A 93 -0.31 16.15 17.58
N LEU A 94 -0.84 15.88 18.77
CA LEU A 94 -1.60 14.65 19.04
C LEU A 94 -2.84 14.54 18.15
N GLU A 95 -3.55 15.65 17.91
CA GLU A 95 -4.72 15.62 17.05
C GLU A 95 -4.35 15.48 15.56
N ILE A 96 -3.21 16.03 15.13
CA ILE A 96 -2.65 15.75 13.80
C ILE A 96 -2.36 14.25 13.65
N MET A 97 -1.69 13.63 14.63
CA MET A 97 -1.39 12.19 14.60
C MET A 97 -2.64 11.32 14.57
N ARG A 98 -3.69 11.71 15.30
CA ARG A 98 -5.00 11.04 15.25
C ARG A 98 -5.59 11.12 13.85
N GLU A 99 -5.57 12.28 13.21
CA GLU A 99 -6.07 12.42 11.85
C GLU A 99 -5.28 11.60 10.84
N LEU A 100 -3.94 11.61 10.93
CA LEU A 100 -3.07 10.74 10.12
C LEU A 100 -3.43 9.26 10.33
N SER A 101 -3.68 8.84 11.58
CA SER A 101 -4.07 7.45 11.88
C SER A 101 -5.42 7.05 11.30
N ARG A 102 -6.41 7.96 11.30
CA ARG A 102 -7.73 7.74 10.67
C ARG A 102 -7.58 7.61 9.16
N SER A 103 -6.83 8.52 8.54
CA SER A 103 -6.59 8.53 7.10
C SER A 103 -5.82 7.29 6.64
N GLY A 104 -4.71 6.96 7.30
CA GLY A 104 -3.93 5.75 7.02
C GLY A 104 -4.75 4.47 7.17
N GLN A 105 -5.57 4.37 8.23
CA GLN A 105 -6.48 3.25 8.45
C GLN A 105 -7.57 3.14 7.38
N ALA A 106 -8.18 4.25 6.97
CA ALA A 106 -9.19 4.26 5.93
C ALA A 106 -8.62 3.82 4.57
N ILE A 107 -7.45 4.35 4.20
CA ILE A 107 -6.77 4.02 2.94
C ILE A 107 -6.36 2.55 2.92
N THR A 108 -5.63 2.07 3.93
CA THR A 108 -5.16 0.68 3.95
C THR A 108 -6.29 -0.34 4.00
N ARG A 109 -7.39 -0.03 4.70
CA ARG A 109 -8.60 -0.85 4.67
C ARG A 109 -9.23 -0.91 3.27
N SER A 110 -9.30 0.22 2.56
CA SER A 110 -9.81 0.26 1.19
C SER A 110 -8.97 -0.62 0.26
N VAL A 111 -7.63 -0.55 0.38
CA VAL A 111 -6.73 -1.42 -0.41
C VAL A 111 -6.92 -2.90 -0.05
N ALA A 112 -7.00 -3.23 1.24
CA ALA A 112 -7.24 -4.60 1.70
C ALA A 112 -8.58 -5.14 1.16
N GLU A 113 -9.63 -4.32 1.19
CA GLU A 113 -10.94 -4.64 0.59
C GLU A 113 -10.85 -4.86 -0.92
N GLY A 114 -10.07 -4.04 -1.64
CA GLY A 114 -9.84 -4.20 -3.07
C GLY A 114 -9.10 -5.49 -3.44
N PHE A 115 -8.22 -5.97 -2.57
CA PHE A 115 -7.43 -7.19 -2.78
C PHE A 115 -8.03 -8.47 -2.17
N ARG A 116 -9.03 -8.37 -1.29
CA ARG A 116 -9.69 -9.51 -0.63
C ARG A 116 -10.09 -10.64 -1.59
N ASP A 117 -10.66 -10.27 -2.74
CA ASP A 117 -11.15 -11.21 -3.75
C ASP A 117 -10.23 -11.30 -4.99
N ILE A 118 -8.97 -10.89 -4.87
CA ILE A 118 -8.04 -10.78 -6.01
C ILE A 118 -7.91 -12.09 -6.80
N LYS A 119 -7.89 -13.23 -6.09
CA LYS A 119 -7.87 -14.56 -6.69
C LYS A 119 -9.07 -14.81 -7.60
N GLN A 120 -10.26 -14.45 -7.13
CA GLN A 120 -11.48 -14.61 -7.93
C GLN A 120 -11.47 -13.66 -9.13
N GLN A 121 -10.98 -12.43 -8.98
CA GLN A 121 -10.87 -11.47 -10.07
C GLN A 121 -9.88 -11.93 -11.15
N ILE A 122 -8.73 -12.50 -10.76
CA ILE A 122 -7.76 -13.07 -11.69
C ILE A 122 -8.35 -14.24 -12.46
N TYR A 123 -9.04 -15.17 -11.78
CA TYR A 123 -9.71 -16.28 -12.49
C TYR A 123 -10.83 -15.80 -13.42
N LYS A 124 -11.55 -14.74 -13.07
CA LYS A 124 -12.52 -14.12 -13.99
C LYS A 124 -11.83 -13.58 -15.24
N ILE A 125 -10.66 -12.95 -15.13
CA ILE A 125 -9.88 -12.50 -16.30
C ILE A 125 -9.41 -13.71 -17.13
N ALA A 126 -8.91 -14.76 -16.48
CA ALA A 126 -8.48 -15.97 -17.17
C ALA A 126 -9.63 -16.64 -17.93
N ASP A 127 -10.79 -16.78 -17.31
CA ASP A 127 -11.97 -17.35 -17.95
C ASP A 127 -12.47 -16.51 -19.12
N LEU A 128 -12.48 -15.18 -18.98
CA LEU A 128 -12.86 -14.24 -20.04
C LEU A 128 -11.92 -14.30 -21.27
N THR A 129 -10.66 -14.69 -21.08
CA THR A 129 -9.63 -14.64 -22.13
C THR A 129 -9.26 -16.01 -22.70
N LYS A 130 -9.59 -17.12 -22.04
CA LYS A 130 -9.10 -18.48 -22.34
C LYS A 130 -9.24 -18.92 -23.81
N ASP A 131 -10.34 -18.56 -24.46
CA ASP A 131 -10.66 -18.97 -25.84
C ASP A 131 -10.35 -17.87 -26.86
N ASN A 132 -9.84 -16.71 -26.42
CA ASN A 132 -9.60 -15.56 -27.28
C ASN A 132 -8.20 -15.63 -27.93
N GLN A 133 -8.19 -15.79 -29.25
CA GLN A 133 -6.96 -15.86 -30.07
C GLN A 133 -6.55 -14.53 -30.68
N SER A 134 -7.23 -13.42 -30.35
CA SER A 134 -6.84 -12.10 -30.84
C SER A 134 -5.46 -11.73 -30.34
N ILE A 135 -4.66 -11.17 -31.24
CA ILE A 135 -3.35 -10.62 -30.92
C ILE A 135 -3.55 -9.22 -30.32
N VAL A 136 -2.84 -8.95 -29.23
CA VAL A 136 -2.67 -7.63 -28.67
C VAL A 136 -1.21 -7.24 -28.72
N VAL A 137 -0.97 -5.96 -28.89
CA VAL A 137 0.36 -5.41 -29.00
C VAL A 137 0.71 -4.70 -27.70
N ILE A 138 1.84 -5.06 -27.11
CA ILE A 138 2.42 -4.41 -25.93
C ILE A 138 3.61 -3.55 -26.39
N PRO A 139 3.51 -2.21 -26.35
CA PRO A 139 4.64 -1.35 -26.63
C PRO A 139 5.63 -1.36 -25.45
N THR A 140 6.88 -1.74 -25.72
CA THR A 140 8.02 -1.63 -24.79
C THR A 140 8.90 -0.45 -25.19
N HIS A 141 9.94 -0.14 -24.41
CA HIS A 141 10.85 0.97 -24.72
C HIS A 141 11.64 0.80 -26.03
N THR A 142 11.83 -0.44 -26.49
CA THR A 142 12.67 -0.74 -27.67
C THR A 142 11.93 -1.44 -28.80
N GLN A 143 10.80 -2.10 -28.51
CA GLN A 143 10.05 -2.89 -29.49
C GLN A 143 8.58 -3.07 -29.13
N THR A 144 7.77 -3.51 -30.08
CA THR A 144 6.41 -4.00 -29.82
C THR A 144 6.41 -5.52 -29.69
N LEU A 145 5.78 -6.03 -28.64
CA LEU A 145 5.60 -7.47 -28.44
C LEU A 145 4.16 -7.86 -28.79
N ASP A 146 4.01 -8.92 -29.59
CA ASP A 146 2.73 -9.53 -29.87
C ASP A 146 2.39 -10.56 -28.79
N PHE A 147 1.19 -10.45 -28.24
CA PHE A 147 0.69 -11.33 -27.18
C PHE A 147 -0.69 -11.85 -27.56
N LEU A 148 -1.00 -13.11 -27.26
CA LEU A 148 -2.38 -13.59 -27.41
C LEU A 148 -3.18 -13.17 -26.19
N MET A 149 -4.45 -12.77 -26.39
CA MET A 149 -5.34 -12.39 -25.30
C MET A 149 -5.43 -13.46 -24.19
N LYS A 150 -5.52 -14.74 -24.57
CA LYS A 150 -5.53 -15.87 -23.63
C LYS A 150 -4.29 -15.98 -22.73
N ASP A 151 -3.14 -15.48 -23.22
CA ASP A 151 -1.88 -15.59 -22.50
C ASP A 151 -1.81 -14.56 -21.36
N ILE A 152 -2.57 -13.47 -21.43
CA ILE A 152 -2.73 -12.50 -20.34
C ILE A 152 -3.33 -13.21 -19.11
N GLY A 153 -4.47 -13.88 -19.31
CA GLY A 153 -5.15 -14.63 -18.25
C GLY A 153 -4.27 -15.71 -17.64
N THR A 154 -3.57 -16.47 -18.48
CA THR A 154 -2.62 -17.51 -18.06
C THR A 154 -1.46 -16.92 -17.25
N THR A 155 -0.91 -15.78 -17.69
CA THR A 155 0.20 -15.10 -17.00
C THR A 155 -0.22 -14.57 -15.62
N LEU A 156 -1.43 -13.99 -15.51
CA LEU A 156 -1.95 -13.54 -14.22
C LEU A 156 -2.18 -14.70 -13.25
N VAL A 157 -2.70 -15.84 -13.74
CA VAL A 157 -2.87 -17.05 -12.93
C VAL A 157 -1.52 -17.62 -12.49
N ALA A 158 -0.51 -17.63 -13.37
CA ALA A 158 0.84 -18.10 -13.04
C ALA A 158 1.50 -17.26 -11.92
N ASN A 159 1.11 -15.99 -11.79
CA ASN A 159 1.63 -15.07 -10.78
C ASN A 159 0.70 -14.87 -9.58
N LEU A 160 -0.35 -15.69 -9.44
CA LEU A 160 -1.37 -15.55 -8.38
C LEU A 160 -0.79 -15.55 -6.96
N ASN A 161 0.32 -16.25 -6.73
CA ASN A 161 1.00 -16.25 -5.44
C ASN A 161 1.50 -14.86 -5.06
N LEU A 162 2.03 -14.07 -6.01
CA LEU A 162 2.48 -12.69 -5.75
C LEU A 162 1.32 -11.82 -5.30
N PHE A 163 0.18 -11.88 -6.00
CA PHE A 163 -1.03 -11.15 -5.62
C PHE A 163 -1.56 -11.56 -4.24
N SER A 164 -1.47 -12.86 -3.91
CA SER A 164 -1.92 -13.39 -2.63
C SER A 164 -1.00 -12.97 -1.48
N GLU A 165 0.32 -12.95 -1.71
CA GLU A 165 1.30 -12.43 -0.75
C GLU A 165 1.08 -10.93 -0.50
N PHE A 166 0.90 -10.14 -1.55
CA PHE A 166 0.59 -8.71 -1.42
C PHE A 166 -0.71 -8.49 -0.62
N SER A 167 -1.77 -9.23 -0.94
CA SER A 167 -3.05 -9.15 -0.22
C SER A 167 -2.86 -9.37 1.29
N ARG A 168 -2.11 -10.40 1.68
CA ARG A 168 -1.82 -10.69 3.10
C ARG A 168 -1.00 -9.58 3.76
N SER A 169 0.02 -9.05 3.09
CA SER A 169 0.83 -7.96 3.62
C SER A 169 0.02 -6.67 3.80
N VAL A 170 -0.89 -6.37 2.88
CA VAL A 170 -1.80 -5.21 3.00
C VAL A 170 -2.81 -5.42 4.13
N GLU A 171 -3.37 -6.62 4.30
CA GLU A 171 -4.24 -6.94 5.43
C GLU A 171 -3.52 -6.73 6.77
N ALA A 172 -2.30 -7.26 6.91
CA ALA A 172 -1.48 -7.03 8.11
C ALA A 172 -1.18 -5.54 8.34
N THR A 173 -0.93 -4.78 7.27
CA THR A 173 -0.72 -3.33 7.35
C THR A 173 -2.01 -2.61 7.79
N ALA A 174 -3.18 -3.04 7.33
CA ALA A 174 -4.46 -2.47 7.75
C ALA A 174 -4.76 -2.76 9.24
N GLU A 175 -4.44 -3.97 9.71
CA GLU A 175 -4.53 -4.33 11.13
C GLU A 175 -3.57 -3.49 11.99
N TRP A 176 -2.36 -3.24 11.50
CA TRP A 176 -1.42 -2.34 12.15
C TRP A 176 -2.01 -0.93 12.29
N TRP A 177 -2.50 -0.33 11.20
CA TRP A 177 -3.13 0.98 11.24
C TRP A 177 -4.34 1.04 12.18
N GLN A 178 -5.13 -0.03 12.23
CA GLN A 178 -6.24 -0.15 13.18
C GLN A 178 -5.75 -0.12 14.63
N SER A 179 -4.65 -0.81 14.93
CA SER A 179 -4.02 -0.80 16.26
C SER A 179 -3.48 0.58 16.63
N ILE A 180 -2.80 1.26 15.70
CA ILE A 180 -2.26 2.61 15.91
C ILE A 180 -3.39 3.61 16.21
N LYS A 181 -4.44 3.60 15.38
CA LYS A 181 -5.61 4.44 15.56
C LYS A 181 -6.26 4.20 16.93
N ALA A 182 -6.48 2.93 17.30
CA ALA A 182 -7.10 2.58 18.57
C ALA A 182 -6.29 3.07 19.79
N ASP A 183 -4.95 3.04 19.72
CA ASP A 183 -4.09 3.56 20.78
C ASP A 183 -4.12 5.09 20.86
N LEU A 184 -3.99 5.79 19.72
CA LEU A 184 -4.00 7.26 19.66
C LEU A 184 -5.35 7.88 20.03
N GLU A 185 -6.45 7.18 19.76
CA GLU A 185 -7.81 7.57 20.17
C GLU A 185 -8.11 7.20 21.63
N SER A 186 -7.24 6.43 22.30
CA SER A 186 -7.44 6.08 23.70
C SER A 186 -7.18 7.28 24.62
N PRO A 187 -7.78 7.30 25.83
CA PRO A 187 -7.52 8.36 26.81
C PRO A 187 -6.06 8.43 27.27
N ASN A 188 -5.30 7.33 27.16
CA ASN A 188 -3.91 7.24 27.58
C ASN A 188 -3.11 6.48 26.50
N PRO A 189 -2.72 7.15 25.39
CA PRO A 189 -1.93 6.52 24.34
C PRO A 189 -0.64 5.92 24.89
N THR A 190 -0.37 4.67 24.54
CA THR A 190 0.77 3.92 25.05
C THR A 190 1.90 3.77 24.04
N LEU A 191 1.64 4.05 22.76
CA LEU A 191 2.64 3.99 21.69
C LEU A 191 3.49 5.25 21.60
N LEU A 192 3.04 6.34 22.22
CA LEU A 192 3.82 7.55 22.37
C LEU A 192 4.82 7.37 23.52
N PRO A 193 6.11 7.73 23.32
CA PRO A 193 7.06 7.81 24.41
C PRO A 193 6.57 8.82 25.45
N SER A 194 6.28 8.35 26.67
CA SER A 194 5.97 9.21 27.81
C SER A 194 7.24 9.35 28.65
N GLY A 195 7.64 10.59 28.94
CA GLY A 195 8.93 10.94 29.56
C GLY A 195 9.18 10.42 30.98
N MET A 196 8.36 9.50 31.52
CA MET A 196 8.47 9.00 32.89
C MET A 196 9.30 7.70 33.03
N GLU A 197 9.53 6.93 31.96
CA GLU A 197 10.33 5.70 32.02
C GLU A 197 11.41 5.68 30.91
N PHE A 198 12.63 6.13 31.26
CA PHE A 198 13.78 6.27 30.34
C PHE A 198 14.12 5.01 29.51
N GLY A 199 13.82 3.80 30.00
CA GLY A 199 14.07 2.56 29.27
C GLY A 199 13.03 2.26 28.18
N ASP A 200 11.76 2.59 28.43
CA ASP A 200 10.64 2.34 27.51
C ASP A 200 10.58 3.37 26.36
N ALA A 201 10.99 4.61 26.64
CA ALA A 201 11.04 5.68 25.65
C ALA A 201 12.03 5.39 24.51
N SER A 202 13.25 4.95 24.84
CA SER A 202 14.27 4.64 23.82
C SER A 202 13.86 3.47 22.92
N GLU A 203 13.24 2.43 23.47
CA GLU A 203 12.79 1.28 22.67
C GLU A 203 11.64 1.68 21.72
N LYS A 204 10.69 2.48 22.21
CA LYS A 204 9.60 3.01 21.38
C LYS A 204 10.11 3.93 20.26
N MET A 205 11.06 4.82 20.57
CA MET A 205 11.70 5.66 19.54
C MET A 205 12.39 4.83 18.47
N SER A 206 13.16 3.80 18.85
CA SER A 206 13.80 2.90 17.88
C SER A 206 12.77 2.21 16.98
N LYS A 207 11.65 1.73 17.53
CA LYS A 207 10.57 1.13 16.73
C LYS A 207 9.95 2.13 15.75
N TRP A 208 9.72 3.37 16.18
CA TRP A 208 9.19 4.40 15.29
C TRP A 208 10.20 4.80 14.20
N ALA A 209 11.49 4.84 14.51
CA ALA A 209 12.54 5.06 13.52
C ALA A 209 12.62 3.92 12.48
N GLU A 210 12.54 2.67 12.92
CA GLU A 210 12.46 1.51 12.02
C GLU A 210 11.22 1.58 11.12
N MET A 211 10.06 1.94 11.67
CA MET A 211 8.84 2.13 10.88
C MET A 211 8.95 3.28 9.89
N GLN A 212 9.53 4.42 10.31
CA GLN A 212 9.79 5.55 9.43
C GLN A 212 10.64 5.12 8.23
N GLN A 213 11.75 4.43 8.48
CA GLN A 213 12.63 3.92 7.43
C GLN A 213 11.89 2.94 6.52
N GLY A 214 11.18 1.95 7.07
CA GLY A 214 10.45 0.95 6.30
C GLY A 214 9.37 1.57 5.40
N PHE A 215 8.63 2.57 5.90
CA PHE A 215 7.62 3.27 5.10
C PHE A 215 8.25 4.12 4.01
N GLN A 216 9.38 4.77 4.29
CA GLN A 216 10.13 5.53 3.29
C GLN A 216 10.66 4.62 2.18
N GLU A 217 11.24 3.48 2.53
CA GLU A 217 11.73 2.48 1.57
C GLU A 217 10.59 1.95 0.69
N TYR A 218 9.45 1.60 1.29
CA TYR A 218 8.26 1.17 0.55
C TYR A 218 7.75 2.25 -0.42
N TYR A 219 7.63 3.49 0.05
CA TYR A 219 7.19 4.62 -0.76
C TYR A 219 8.15 4.86 -1.92
N ASN A 220 9.46 4.94 -1.64
CA ASN A 220 10.49 5.16 -2.65
C ASN A 220 10.53 4.02 -3.68
N ALA A 221 10.39 2.77 -3.23
CA ALA A 221 10.38 1.61 -4.12
C ALA A 221 9.23 1.69 -5.12
N ASN A 222 8.02 2.08 -4.70
CA ASN A 222 6.87 2.19 -5.60
C ASN A 222 6.89 3.49 -6.42
N VAL A 223 7.12 4.64 -5.77
CA VAL A 223 7.00 5.95 -6.43
C VAL A 223 8.16 6.23 -7.36
N ASN A 224 9.42 6.05 -6.94
CA ASN A 224 10.56 6.44 -7.78
C ASN A 224 10.81 5.45 -8.92
N SER A 225 10.52 4.17 -8.73
CA SER A 225 10.77 3.18 -9.78
C SER A 225 9.68 3.18 -10.85
N GLU A 226 8.42 3.45 -10.48
CA GLU A 226 7.30 3.34 -11.41
C GLU A 226 6.90 4.68 -12.04
N HIS A 227 6.91 5.82 -11.31
CA HIS A 227 6.67 7.13 -11.95
C HIS A 227 7.73 7.46 -13.01
N GLY A 228 8.97 7.01 -12.81
CA GLY A 228 10.04 7.18 -13.79
C GLY A 228 9.88 6.30 -15.04
N ARG A 229 9.23 5.14 -14.92
CA ARG A 229 9.09 4.15 -16.01
C ARG A 229 7.77 4.26 -16.77
N PHE A 230 6.68 4.61 -16.07
CA PHE A 230 5.33 4.64 -16.62
C PHE A 230 4.55 5.89 -16.17
N PRO A 231 5.06 7.11 -16.42
CA PRO A 231 4.46 8.36 -15.91
C PRO A 231 2.99 8.52 -16.29
N GLU A 232 2.57 8.05 -17.46
CA GLU A 232 1.18 8.13 -17.91
C GLU A 232 0.19 7.24 -17.14
N LEU A 233 0.66 6.24 -16.38
CA LEU A 233 -0.20 5.49 -15.46
C LEU A 233 -0.52 6.29 -14.20
N PHE A 234 0.33 7.26 -13.87
CA PHE A 234 0.30 8.00 -12.60
C PHE A 234 0.00 9.50 -12.77
N ALA A 235 -0.05 10.02 -14.00
CA ALA A 235 -0.28 11.44 -14.32
C ALA A 235 -1.63 12.00 -13.86
N SER A 236 -2.53 11.16 -13.35
CA SER A 236 -3.82 11.59 -12.79
C SER A 236 -3.73 12.02 -11.31
N SER A 237 -2.56 11.87 -10.67
CA SER A 237 -2.36 12.23 -9.26
C SER A 237 -1.96 13.70 -9.03
N ASP A 238 -1.76 14.51 -10.08
CA ASP A 238 -1.41 15.94 -9.97
C ASP A 238 -2.60 16.86 -9.66
N VAL A 239 -3.72 16.30 -9.20
CA VAL A 239 -4.87 17.08 -8.70
C VAL A 239 -5.13 16.74 -7.24
N CYS A 240 -4.33 17.37 -6.35
CA CYS A 240 -4.78 18.00 -5.11
C CYS A 240 -3.68 18.88 -4.53
#